data_AF-A0A2K5YJT4-F1
#
_entry.id   AF-A0A2K5YJT4-F1
#
_cell.length_a   1.000
_cell.length_b   1.000
_cell.length_c   1.000
_cell.angle_alpha   90.00
_cell.angle_beta   90.00
_cell.angle_gamma   90.00
#
_symmetry.space_group_name_H-M   'P 1'
#
loop_
_entity.id
_entity.type
_entity.pdbx_description
1 polymer ?
#
loop_
_entity_poly.entity_id
_entity_poly.type
_entity_poly.pdbx_seq_one_letter_code
_entity_poly.pdbx_strand_id
1 'polypeptide(L)'
;IIVAEFHKKIKEAFEVFDHESNNTVDVREIGTIIRSLGCCPTEGELHDLIAEVEEEEPTGYIRFEKFLPVMTEILLERRYRPIPEDVLLRAFEVLDSAKRGFLTKDELIKYMTEEDGVSLCRLGW
;
A
#
# COMPACT_ATOMS: atom_id res chain seq x y z
N ILE A 1 -3.07 8.95 -23.31
CA ILE A 1 -2.50 10.02 -22.44
C ILE A 1 -2.50 9.58 -20.98
N ILE A 2 -3.64 9.21 -20.39
CA ILE A 2 -3.73 8.76 -18.99
C ILE A 2 -2.89 7.50 -18.70
N VAL A 3 -2.98 6.48 -19.55
CA VAL A 3 -2.22 5.22 -19.39
C VAL A 3 -0.71 5.46 -19.37
N ALA A 4 -0.20 6.34 -20.24
CA ALA A 4 1.23 6.66 -20.28
C ALA A 4 1.72 7.33 -18.99
N GLU A 5 0.88 8.19 -18.39
CA GLU A 5 1.18 8.80 -17.09
C GLU A 5 1.19 7.77 -15.96
N PHE A 6 0.26 6.82 -15.97
CA PHE A 6 0.27 5.72 -15.00
C PHE A 6 1.48 4.81 -15.16
N HIS A 7 1.84 4.42 -16.39
CA HIS A 7 3.03 3.62 -16.63
C HIS A 7 4.29 4.31 -16.11
N LYS A 8 4.40 5.63 -16.33
CA LYS A 8 5.50 6.43 -15.80
C LYS A 8 5.55 6.37 -14.26
N LYS A 9 4.43 6.65 -13.58
CA LYS A 9 4.36 6.59 -12.11
C LYS A 9 4.65 5.20 -11.55
N ILE A 10 4.10 4.16 -12.18
CA ILE A 10 4.32 2.76 -11.81
C ILE A 10 5.81 2.42 -11.93
N LYS A 11 6.46 2.81 -13.04
CA LYS A 11 7.89 2.59 -13.25
C LYS A 11 8.74 3.33 -12.23
N GLU A 12 8.47 4.62 -12.02
CA GLU A 12 9.19 5.44 -11.04
C GLU A 12 9.07 4.87 -9.62
N ALA A 13 7.87 4.43 -9.21
CA ALA A 13 7.68 3.79 -7.91
C ALA A 13 8.41 2.45 -7.78
N PHE A 14 8.39 1.62 -8.84
CA PHE A 14 9.06 0.32 -8.85
C PHE A 14 10.59 0.45 -8.80
N GLU A 15 11.16 1.40 -9.55
CA GLU A 15 12.61 1.63 -9.61
C GLU A 15 13.23 2.08 -8.29
N VAL A 16 12.45 2.66 -7.38
CA VAL A 16 12.91 3.00 -6.02
C VAL A 16 13.32 1.75 -5.23
N PHE A 17 12.68 0.62 -5.51
CA PHE A 17 12.89 -0.66 -4.80
C PHE A 17 13.68 -1.69 -5.63
N ASP A 18 13.92 -1.44 -6.92
CA ASP A 18 14.79 -2.24 -7.78
C ASP A 18 16.26 -1.90 -7.51
N HIS A 19 16.78 -2.41 -6.40
CA HIS A 19 18.14 -2.14 -5.94
C HIS A 19 19.23 -2.60 -6.92
N GLU A 20 18.94 -3.61 -7.75
CA GLU A 20 19.88 -4.19 -8.70
C GLU A 20 19.72 -3.65 -10.12
N SER A 21 18.73 -2.79 -10.37
CA SER A 21 18.37 -2.29 -11.70
C SER A 21 18.14 -3.40 -12.73
N ASN A 22 17.58 -4.52 -12.28
CA ASN A 22 17.36 -5.73 -13.08
C ASN A 22 15.86 -5.93 -13.43
N ASN A 23 15.01 -4.94 -13.13
CA ASN A 23 13.56 -4.95 -13.26
C ASN A 23 12.86 -6.01 -12.39
N THR A 24 13.44 -6.33 -11.25
CA THR A 24 12.81 -7.17 -10.22
C THR A 24 12.81 -6.47 -8.87
N VAL A 25 11.81 -6.77 -8.05
CA VAL A 25 11.75 -6.33 -6.65
C VAL A 25 11.40 -7.51 -5.77
N ASP A 26 11.84 -7.48 -4.52
CA ASP A 26 11.45 -8.47 -3.53
C ASP A 26 9.93 -8.40 -3.30
N VAL A 27 9.27 -9.56 -3.20
CA VAL A 27 7.83 -9.66 -2.97
C VAL A 27 7.36 -8.87 -1.73
N ARG A 28 8.22 -8.73 -0.72
CA ARG A 28 7.94 -7.99 0.52
C ARG A 28 7.79 -6.47 0.29
N GLU A 29 8.36 -5.94 -0.79
CA GLU A 29 8.32 -4.51 -1.11
C GLU A 29 7.05 -4.11 -1.89
N ILE A 30 6.31 -5.08 -2.44
CA ILE A 30 5.14 -4.83 -3.30
C ILE A 30 4.07 -4.01 -2.58
N GLY A 31 3.80 -4.30 -1.30
CA GLY A 31 2.85 -3.52 -0.50
C GLY A 31 3.24 -2.05 -0.38
N THR A 32 4.53 -1.77 -0.19
CA THR A 32 5.05 -0.40 -0.10
C THR A 32 4.94 0.32 -1.44
N ILE A 33 5.26 -0.35 -2.54
CA ILE A 33 5.15 0.21 -3.90
C ILE A 33 3.70 0.58 -4.20
N ILE A 34 2.74 -0.31 -3.95
CA ILE A 34 1.30 -0.05 -4.20
C ILE A 34 0.80 1.13 -3.34
N ARG A 35 1.21 1.18 -2.06
CA ARG A 35 0.88 2.29 -1.15
C ARG A 35 1.47 3.62 -1.62
N SER A 36 2.69 3.61 -2.17
CA SER A 36 3.31 4.81 -2.76
C SER A 36 2.56 5.33 -4.01
N LEU A 37 1.85 4.46 -4.71
CA LEU A 37 0.99 4.80 -5.85
C LEU A 37 -0.40 5.34 -5.43
N GLY A 38 -0.62 5.52 -4.13
CA GLY A 38 -1.85 6.06 -3.55
C GLY A 38 -2.97 5.04 -3.38
N CYS A 39 -2.63 3.75 -3.44
CA CYS A 39 -3.56 2.65 -3.23
C CYS A 39 -3.37 2.05 -1.83
N CYS A 40 -4.43 1.89 -1.06
CA CYS A 40 -4.35 1.29 0.28
C CYS A 40 -5.14 -0.03 0.31
N PRO A 41 -4.62 -1.11 -0.31
CA PRO A 41 -5.25 -2.43 -0.19
C PRO A 41 -5.20 -2.90 1.26
N THR A 42 -6.20 -3.67 1.66
CA THR A 42 -6.10 -4.52 2.86
C THR A 42 -5.05 -5.61 2.66
N GLU A 43 -4.55 -6.19 3.75
CA GLU A 43 -3.55 -7.27 3.64
C GLU A 43 -4.05 -8.49 2.86
N GLY A 44 -5.35 -8.80 2.92
CA GLY A 44 -5.95 -9.85 2.10
C GLY A 44 -5.95 -9.51 0.62
N GLU A 45 -6.34 -8.28 0.26
CA GLU A 45 -6.31 -7.83 -1.14
C GLU A 45 -4.89 -7.70 -1.69
N LEU A 46 -3.93 -7.34 -0.82
CA LEU A 46 -2.51 -7.30 -1.18
C LEU A 46 -1.98 -8.71 -1.44
N HIS A 47 -2.33 -9.68 -0.60
CA HIS A 47 -1.98 -11.09 -0.81
C HIS A 47 -2.55 -11.61 -2.14
N ASP A 48 -3.82 -11.30 -2.45
CA ASP A 48 -4.45 -11.68 -3.71
C ASP A 48 -3.75 -11.04 -4.91
N LEU A 49 -3.36 -9.76 -4.81
CA LEU A 49 -2.60 -9.08 -5.86
C LEU A 49 -1.22 -9.71 -6.06
N ILE A 50 -0.50 -10.01 -4.96
CA ILE A 50 0.81 -10.67 -5.03
C ILE A 50 0.68 -12.00 -5.77
N ALA A 51 -0.32 -12.80 -5.44
CA ALA A 51 -0.59 -14.07 -6.13
C ALA A 51 -0.93 -13.88 -7.63
N GLU A 52 -1.50 -12.74 -8.02
CA GLU A 52 -1.80 -12.40 -9.42
C GLU A 52 -0.55 -12.02 -10.23
N VAL A 53 0.44 -11.39 -9.59
CA VAL A 53 1.69 -10.93 -10.25
C VAL A 53 2.87 -11.90 -10.09
N GLU A 54 2.75 -12.91 -9.21
CA GLU A 54 3.77 -13.93 -9.00
C GLU A 54 3.87 -14.91 -10.19
N GLU A 55 5.04 -15.50 -10.36
CA GLU A 55 5.27 -16.55 -11.36
C GLU A 55 4.69 -17.89 -10.91
N GLU A 56 4.49 -18.82 -11.86
CA GLU A 56 4.07 -20.19 -11.53
C GLU A 56 5.01 -20.87 -10.51
N GLU A 57 6.30 -20.53 -10.57
CA GLU A 57 7.31 -20.92 -9.60
C GLU A 57 7.72 -19.70 -8.75
N PRO A 58 7.37 -19.66 -7.44
CA PRO A 58 7.72 -18.56 -6.56
C PRO A 58 9.23 -18.38 -6.45
N THR A 59 9.74 -17.23 -6.91
CA THR A 59 11.17 -16.89 -6.83
C THR A 59 11.51 -16.03 -5.61
N GLY A 60 10.50 -15.50 -4.91
CA GLY A 60 10.65 -14.43 -3.92
C GLY A 60 10.78 -13.03 -4.53
N TYR A 61 10.80 -12.94 -5.87
CA TYR A 61 10.90 -11.68 -6.61
C TYR A 61 9.75 -11.55 -7.61
N ILE A 62 9.30 -10.31 -7.81
CA ILE A 62 8.29 -9.95 -8.81
C ILE A 62 8.97 -9.17 -9.94
N ARG A 63 8.69 -9.58 -11.18
CA ARG A 63 9.21 -8.88 -12.37
C ARG A 63 8.31 -7.71 -12.75
N PHE A 64 8.93 -6.60 -13.17
CA PHE A 64 8.19 -5.41 -13.60
C PHE A 64 7.17 -5.70 -14.71
N GLU A 65 7.51 -6.62 -15.63
CA GLU A 65 6.63 -7.02 -16.74
C GLU A 65 5.31 -7.66 -16.28
N LYS A 66 5.29 -8.31 -15.11
CA LYS A 66 4.09 -8.89 -14.49
C LYS A 66 3.31 -7.84 -13.69
N PHE A 67 4.05 -6.99 -12.98
CA PHE A 67 3.45 -5.97 -12.13
C PHE A 67 2.75 -4.85 -12.91
N LEU A 68 3.37 -4.36 -13.99
CA LEU A 68 2.86 -3.22 -14.76
C LEU A 68 1.42 -3.39 -15.27
N PRO A 69 1.03 -4.49 -15.95
CA PRO A 69 -0.33 -4.64 -16.47
C PRO A 69 -1.38 -4.66 -15.35
N VAL A 70 -1.14 -5.44 -14.29
CA VAL A 70 -2.05 -5.56 -13.13
C VAL A 70 -2.22 -4.21 -12.43
N MET A 71 -1.11 -3.51 -12.15
CA MET A 71 -1.17 -2.21 -11.48
C MET A 71 -1.82 -1.14 -12.37
N THR A 72 -1.65 -1.23 -13.69
CA THR A 72 -2.30 -0.31 -14.63
C THR A 72 -3.82 -0.46 -14.60
N GLU A 73 -4.33 -1.69 -14.57
CA GLU A 73 -5.76 -1.97 -14.44
C GLU A 73 -6.31 -1.43 -13.13
N ILE A 74 -5.63 -1.70 -12.01
CA ILE A 74 -6.01 -1.19 -10.69
C ILE A 74 -6.16 0.32 -10.66
N LEU A 75 -5.21 1.06 -11.26
CA LEU A 75 -5.26 2.54 -11.28
C LEU A 75 -6.32 3.08 -12.22
N LEU A 76 -6.58 2.42 -13.35
CA LEU A 76 -7.64 2.81 -14.29
C LEU A 76 -9.02 2.59 -13.68
N GLU A 77 -9.22 1.45 -13.02
CA GLU A 77 -10.50 1.06 -12.44
C GLU A 77 -10.72 1.61 -11.04
N ARG A 78 -9.68 2.18 -10.43
CA ARG A 78 -9.70 2.67 -9.04
C ARG A 78 -10.17 1.58 -8.07
N ARG A 79 -9.64 0.36 -8.23
CA ARG A 79 -10.03 -0.83 -7.46
C ARG A 79 -9.97 -0.59 -5.94
N TYR A 80 -8.94 0.12 -5.48
CA TYR A 80 -8.79 0.54 -4.09
C TYR A 80 -9.37 1.94 -3.89
N ARG A 81 -10.70 2.01 -3.71
CA ARG A 81 -11.39 3.27 -3.48
C ARG A 81 -10.93 3.93 -2.17
N PRO A 82 -10.82 5.27 -2.12
CA PRO A 82 -10.54 5.96 -0.88
C PRO A 82 -11.57 5.60 0.19
N ILE A 83 -11.09 5.43 1.43
CA ILE A 83 -11.98 5.24 2.58
C ILE A 83 -12.92 6.46 2.67
N PRO A 84 -14.24 6.26 2.80
CA PRO A 84 -15.17 7.35 2.99
C PRO A 84 -14.76 8.26 4.15
N GLU A 85 -14.91 9.58 3.95
CA GLU A 85 -14.45 10.58 4.92
C GLU A 85 -15.09 10.40 6.31
N ASP A 86 -16.37 10.00 6.36
CA ASP A 86 -17.09 9.73 7.61
C ASP A 86 -16.53 8.52 8.37
N VAL A 87 -16.02 7.51 7.66
CA VAL A 87 -15.36 6.35 8.26
C VAL A 87 -14.00 6.76 8.81
N LEU A 88 -13.23 7.53 8.03
CA LEU A 88 -11.92 8.01 8.45
C LEU A 88 -12.02 8.94 9.67
N LEU A 89 -12.99 9.85 9.68
CA LEU A 89 -13.23 10.76 10.80
C LEU A 89 -13.59 9.99 12.07
N ARG A 90 -14.49 9.00 12.00
CA ARG A 90 -14.82 8.17 13.17
C ARG A 90 -13.63 7.38 13.68
N ALA A 91 -12.79 6.83 12.79
CA ALA A 91 -11.58 6.14 13.20
C ALA A 91 -10.61 7.09 13.91
N PHE A 92 -10.47 8.33 13.41
CA PHE A 92 -9.67 9.36 14.05
C PHE A 92 -10.22 9.75 15.44
N GLU A 93 -11.54 9.93 15.57
CA GLU A 93 -12.20 10.25 16.85
C GLU A 93 -12.00 9.16 17.92
N VAL A 94 -11.85 7.90 17.53
CA VAL A 94 -11.50 6.80 18.45
C VAL A 94 -10.10 7.01 19.04
N LEU A 95 -9.15 7.51 18.25
CA LEU A 95 -7.78 7.79 18.69
C LEU A 95 -7.71 9.11 19.48
N ASP A 96 -8.45 10.14 19.06
CA ASP A 96 -8.54 11.43 19.74
C ASP A 96 -9.62 11.45 20.82
N SER A 97 -9.40 10.64 21.86
CA SER A 97 -10.30 10.54 23.03
C SER A 97 -10.55 11.89 23.73
N ALA A 98 -9.61 12.83 23.61
CA ALA A 98 -9.70 14.17 24.17
C ALA A 98 -10.50 15.16 23.30
N LYS A 99 -10.91 14.77 22.08
CA LYS A 99 -11.66 15.59 21.11
C LYS A 99 -10.97 16.92 20.79
N ARG A 100 -9.66 16.89 20.64
CA ARG A 100 -8.83 18.06 20.33
C ARG A 100 -8.86 18.42 18.85
N GLY A 101 -9.25 17.48 17.99
CA GLY A 101 -9.19 17.58 16.53
C GLY A 101 -7.79 17.33 15.95
N PHE A 102 -6.84 16.89 16.77
CA PHE A 102 -5.48 16.56 16.34
C PHE A 102 -4.83 15.52 17.28
N LEU A 103 -3.94 14.69 16.71
CA LEU A 103 -3.07 13.79 17.46
C LEU A 103 -1.66 14.38 17.50
N THR A 104 -1.06 14.39 18.68
CA THR A 104 0.36 14.71 18.84
C THR A 104 1.22 13.55 18.35
N LYS A 105 2.49 13.83 18.06
CA LYS A 105 3.47 12.80 17.69
C LYS A 105 3.53 11.68 18.72
N ASP A 106 3.52 12.01 20.01
CA ASP A 106 3.64 11.02 21.08
C ASP A 106 2.38 10.16 21.20
N GLU A 107 1.19 10.75 21.03
CA GLU A 107 -0.07 10.00 20.94
C GLU A 107 -0.07 9.05 19.74
N LEU A 108 0.39 9.51 18.58
CA LEU A 108 0.47 8.67 17.39
C LEU A 108 1.48 7.53 17.57
N ILE A 109 2.67 7.80 18.10
CA ILE A 109 3.68 6.76 18.39
C ILE A 109 3.09 5.72 19.34
N LYS A 110 2.45 6.18 20.43
CA LYS A 110 1.80 5.30 21.39
C LYS A 110 0.83 4.33 20.71
N TYR A 111 -0.08 4.84 19.88
CA TYR A 111 -1.03 4.01 19.15
C TYR A 111 -0.40 3.13 18.07
N MET A 112 0.76 3.48 17.53
CA MET A 112 1.48 2.63 16.57
C MET A 112 2.23 1.49 17.27
N THR A 113 2.73 1.72 18.49
CA THR A 113 3.69 0.82 19.16
C THR A 113 3.15 0.01 20.35
N GLU A 114 2.02 0.38 20.96
CA GLU A 114 1.48 -0.37 22.11
C GLU A 114 0.89 -1.74 21.71
N GLU A 115 1.29 -2.80 22.42
CA GLU A 115 0.90 -4.19 22.18
C GLU A 115 -0.49 -4.56 22.73
N ASP A 116 -1.13 -3.66 23.49
CA ASP A 116 -2.40 -3.91 24.20
C ASP A 116 -3.66 -3.78 23.31
N GLY A 117 -3.56 -4.19 22.04
CA GLY A 117 -4.72 -4.48 21.19
C GLY A 117 -5.06 -3.47 20.08
N VAL A 118 -4.27 -2.41 19.88
CA VAL A 118 -4.44 -1.47 18.75
C VAL A 118 -3.09 -1.03 18.17
N SER A 119 -2.14 -1.94 17.96
CA SER A 119 -1.00 -1.57 17.10
C SER A 119 -1.51 -1.46 15.67
N LEU A 120 -1.61 -0.22 15.17
CA LEU A 120 -1.99 0.07 13.78
C LEU A 120 -1.08 -0.68 12.78
N CYS A 121 0.19 -0.93 13.14
CA CYS A 121 1.11 -1.74 12.34
C CYS A 121 0.67 -3.20 12.16
N ARG A 122 -0.08 -3.79 13.10
CA ARG A 122 -0.67 -5.15 12.92
C ARG A 122 -2.00 -5.12 12.16
N LEU A 123 -2.59 -3.94 11.96
CA LEU A 123 -3.79 -3.74 11.15
C LEU A 123 -3.46 -3.49 9.67
N GLY A 124 -2.19 -3.65 9.26
CA GLY A 124 -1.77 -3.52 7.86
C GLY A 124 -1.54 -2.09 7.38
N TRP A 125 -1.28 -1.16 8.30
CA TRP A 125 -0.93 0.25 8.01
C TRP A 125 0.56 0.51 8.09
#